data_AF-A0A7S2DBY0-F1
#
_entry.id   AF-A0A7S2DBY0-F1
#
_cell.length_a   1.000
_cell.length_b   1.000
_cell.length_c   1.000
_cell.angle_alpha   90.00
_cell.angle_beta   90.00
_cell.angle_gamma   90.00
#
_symmetry.space_group_name_H-M   'P 1'
#
loop_
_entity.id
_entity.type
_entity.pdbx_description
1 polymer ?
#
loop_
_entity_poly.entity_id
_entity_poly.type
_entity_poly.pdbx_seq_one_letter_code
_entity_poly.pdbx_strand_id
1 'polypeptide(L)'
;QMGAGRCLIYNRTAARAEALAKEFGFEACSELECLAALEQLHIIVNTLPGASDFVLPDSSVLKRCRPVVLEAAYIPRRTAFLRQALDAGCDVVEGVEMLYEQGCAQCEIWTGKPAPRAAIARALLSSLFTSGSSHPAHAKMEPYDVLPFSLAKATQCTSKRSADAASGVSDEAEERAAARPREV
;
A
#
# COMPACT_ATOMS: atom_id res chain seq x y z
N GLN A 1 2.85 -17.62 0.61
CA GLN A 1 2.31 -17.18 1.92
C GLN A 1 0.82 -16.89 1.88
N MET A 2 0.28 -16.15 0.90
CA MET A 2 -1.18 -15.87 0.81
C MET A 2 -2.07 -17.06 0.36
N GLY A 3 -1.49 -18.21 0.02
CA GLY A 3 -2.26 -19.39 -0.39
C GLY A 3 -2.78 -19.36 -1.84
N ALA A 4 -2.17 -18.59 -2.73
CA ALA A 4 -2.52 -18.62 -4.16
C ALA A 4 -2.26 -20.01 -4.75
N GLY A 5 -3.31 -20.63 -5.33
CA GLY A 5 -3.23 -21.99 -5.88
C GLY A 5 -2.55 -22.07 -7.25
N ARG A 6 -2.47 -20.95 -7.98
CA ARG A 6 -1.80 -20.84 -9.27
C ARG A 6 -1.18 -19.44 -9.41
N CYS A 7 0.08 -19.39 -9.82
CA CYS A 7 0.83 -18.14 -10.03
C CYS A 7 1.41 -18.14 -11.44
N LEU A 8 1.18 -17.04 -12.16
CA LEU A 8 1.68 -16.82 -13.50
C LEU A 8 2.72 -15.71 -13.48
N ILE A 9 3.85 -15.90 -14.15
CA ILE A 9 4.88 -14.87 -14.36
C ILE A 9 4.94 -14.55 -15.84
N TYR A 10 4.76 -13.27 -16.16
CA TYR A 10 5.04 -12.73 -17.48
C TYR A 10 6.27 -11.83 -17.42
N ASN A 11 7.10 -11.90 -18.46
CA ASN A 11 8.15 -10.92 -18.71
C ASN A 11 8.42 -10.85 -20.21
N ARG A 12 8.77 -9.65 -20.71
CA ARG A 12 9.08 -9.42 -22.13
C ARG A 12 10.14 -10.39 -22.69
N THR A 13 11.08 -10.82 -21.85
CA THR A 13 12.04 -11.89 -22.20
C THR A 13 11.57 -13.18 -21.56
N ALA A 14 11.01 -14.09 -22.37
CA ALA A 14 10.41 -15.35 -21.92
C ALA A 14 11.35 -16.19 -21.03
N ALA A 15 12.62 -16.34 -21.43
CA ALA A 15 13.61 -17.09 -20.65
C ALA A 15 13.79 -16.59 -19.20
N ARG A 16 13.56 -15.28 -18.93
CA ARG A 16 13.60 -14.74 -17.56
C ARG A 16 12.35 -15.10 -16.76
N ALA A 17 11.17 -15.10 -17.41
CA ALA A 17 9.94 -15.55 -16.79
C ALA A 17 10.02 -17.04 -16.46
N GLU A 18 10.51 -17.86 -17.38
CA GLU A 18 10.71 -19.31 -17.20
C GLU A 18 11.69 -19.62 -16.06
N ALA A 19 12.82 -18.92 -16.00
CA ALA A 19 13.79 -19.09 -14.92
C ALA A 19 13.18 -18.78 -13.54
N LEU A 20 12.46 -17.66 -13.43
CA LEU A 20 11.82 -17.25 -12.18
C LEU A 20 10.66 -18.18 -11.81
N ALA A 21 9.86 -18.59 -12.79
CA ALA A 21 8.77 -19.54 -12.60
C ALA A 21 9.30 -20.88 -12.08
N LYS A 22 10.39 -21.38 -12.65
CA LYS A 22 11.05 -22.61 -12.18
C LYS A 22 11.58 -22.49 -10.76
N GLU A 23 12.20 -21.36 -10.41
CA GLU A 23 12.75 -21.13 -9.07
C GLU A 23 11.68 -21.17 -7.97
N PHE A 24 10.50 -20.59 -8.25
CA PHE A 24 9.43 -20.45 -7.25
C PHE A 24 8.29 -21.45 -7.40
N GLY A 25 8.36 -22.38 -8.38
CA GLY A 25 7.31 -23.36 -8.65
C GLY A 25 6.03 -22.73 -9.23
N PHE A 26 6.18 -21.69 -10.05
CA PHE A 26 5.11 -20.99 -10.75
C PHE A 26 5.09 -21.37 -12.23
N GLU A 27 4.15 -20.82 -12.98
CA GLU A 27 4.06 -21.00 -14.44
C GLU A 27 4.52 -19.73 -15.15
N ALA A 28 5.27 -19.88 -16.25
CA ALA A 28 5.64 -18.77 -17.10
C ALA A 28 4.62 -18.60 -18.23
N CYS A 29 4.22 -17.35 -18.46
CA CYS A 29 3.43 -16.95 -19.62
C CYS A 29 4.36 -16.37 -20.68
N SER A 30 4.39 -16.98 -21.86
CA SER A 30 5.16 -16.46 -22.99
C SER A 30 4.51 -15.20 -23.59
N GLU A 31 3.17 -15.14 -23.55
CA GLU A 31 2.35 -14.09 -24.17
C GLU A 31 1.21 -13.71 -23.22
N LEU A 32 0.79 -12.44 -23.23
CA LEU A 32 -0.27 -11.94 -22.34
C LEU A 32 -1.67 -12.36 -22.77
N GLU A 33 -1.83 -12.79 -24.02
CA GLU A 33 -3.05 -13.31 -24.61
C GLU A 33 -3.56 -14.55 -23.87
N CYS A 34 -2.68 -15.29 -23.17
CA CYS A 34 -3.09 -16.42 -22.35
C CYS A 34 -4.05 -16.01 -21.21
N LEU A 35 -4.05 -14.73 -20.80
CA LEU A 35 -4.96 -14.21 -19.79
C LEU A 35 -6.42 -14.21 -20.28
N ALA A 36 -6.65 -14.15 -21.60
CA ALA A 36 -8.00 -14.19 -22.16
C ALA A 36 -8.70 -15.52 -21.89
N ALA A 37 -7.95 -16.63 -21.81
CA ALA A 37 -8.47 -17.97 -21.51
C ALA A 37 -8.73 -18.21 -20.03
N LEU A 38 -8.36 -17.29 -19.13
CA LEU A 38 -8.61 -17.44 -17.71
C LEU A 38 -10.07 -17.12 -17.39
N GLU A 39 -10.75 -18.10 -16.78
CA GLU A 39 -12.07 -17.93 -16.19
C GLU A 39 -12.04 -17.08 -14.92
N GLN A 40 -10.94 -17.16 -14.16
CA GLN A 40 -10.75 -16.43 -12.91
C GLN A 40 -9.33 -15.87 -12.82
N LEU A 41 -9.23 -14.61 -12.38
CA LEU A 41 -7.98 -13.94 -12.06
C LEU A 41 -8.24 -13.06 -10.85
N HIS A 42 -7.60 -13.38 -9.72
CA HIS A 42 -7.89 -12.74 -8.43
C HIS A 42 -7.00 -11.53 -8.16
N ILE A 43 -5.72 -11.64 -8.51
CA ILE A 43 -4.70 -10.65 -8.17
C ILE A 43 -3.78 -10.46 -9.37
N ILE A 44 -3.45 -9.22 -9.68
CA ILE A 44 -2.34 -8.86 -10.56
C ILE A 44 -1.33 -8.06 -9.75
N VAL A 45 -0.06 -8.44 -9.82
CA VAL A 45 1.05 -7.67 -9.27
C VAL A 45 1.88 -7.13 -10.42
N ASN A 46 1.81 -5.82 -10.66
CA ASN A 46 2.69 -5.17 -11.62
C ASN A 46 3.99 -4.75 -10.92
N THR A 47 5.12 -5.23 -11.44
CA THR A 47 6.46 -4.88 -10.97
C THR A 47 7.28 -4.14 -12.02
N LEU A 48 6.65 -3.70 -13.11
CA LEU A 48 7.33 -2.94 -14.15
C LEU A 48 7.70 -1.55 -13.64
N PRO A 49 8.79 -0.95 -14.13
CA PRO A 49 9.09 0.45 -13.84
C PRO A 49 7.92 1.36 -14.21
N GLY A 50 7.62 2.35 -13.38
CA GLY A 50 6.47 3.25 -13.62
C GLY A 50 6.59 4.10 -14.90
N ALA A 51 7.79 4.22 -15.47
CA ALA A 51 8.06 4.88 -16.75
C ALA A 51 7.92 3.95 -17.97
N SER A 52 7.40 2.73 -17.79
CA SER A 52 7.25 1.75 -18.89
C SER A 52 6.09 2.06 -19.85
N ASP A 53 5.17 2.96 -19.47
CA ASP A 53 3.91 3.24 -20.18
C ASP A 53 3.12 1.97 -20.56
N PHE A 54 3.35 0.88 -19.82
CA PHE A 54 2.72 -0.41 -20.09
C PHE A 54 1.21 -0.32 -19.88
N VAL A 55 0.48 -0.91 -20.82
CA VAL A 55 -0.94 -1.19 -20.73
C VAL A 55 -1.15 -2.64 -21.15
N LEU A 56 -2.14 -3.31 -20.56
CA LEU A 56 -2.51 -4.64 -20.96
C LEU A 56 -3.15 -4.58 -22.36
N PRO A 57 -2.64 -5.29 -23.39
CA PRO A 57 -3.15 -5.20 -24.75
C PRO A 57 -4.64 -5.55 -24.87
N ASP A 58 -5.03 -6.68 -24.27
CA ASP A 58 -6.44 -7.06 -24.07
C ASP A 58 -6.82 -6.85 -22.59
N SER A 59 -7.53 -5.75 -22.33
CA SER A 59 -8.03 -5.42 -20.99
C SER A 59 -9.37 -6.05 -20.63
N SER A 60 -9.95 -6.89 -21.49
CA SER A 60 -11.24 -7.54 -21.23
C SER A 60 -11.22 -8.37 -19.94
N VAL A 61 -10.08 -8.99 -19.63
CA VAL A 61 -9.88 -9.76 -18.39
C VAL A 61 -10.02 -8.89 -17.14
N LEU A 62 -9.63 -7.61 -17.20
CA LEU A 62 -9.76 -6.69 -16.06
C LEU A 62 -11.24 -6.45 -15.73
N LYS A 63 -12.08 -6.23 -16.76
CA LYS A 63 -13.52 -6.02 -16.56
C LYS A 63 -14.26 -7.30 -16.18
N ARG A 64 -13.86 -8.43 -16.77
CA ARG A 64 -14.49 -9.73 -16.54
C ARG A 64 -14.18 -10.28 -15.14
N CYS A 65 -12.91 -10.27 -14.75
CA CYS A 65 -12.45 -10.88 -13.50
C CYS A 65 -12.37 -9.88 -12.34
N ARG A 66 -12.22 -8.57 -12.63
CA ARG A 66 -12.03 -7.50 -11.64
C ARG A 66 -10.99 -7.86 -10.55
N PRO A 67 -9.76 -8.25 -10.93
CA PRO A 67 -8.74 -8.61 -9.96
C PRO A 67 -8.38 -7.41 -9.08
N VAL A 68 -7.88 -7.68 -7.88
CA VAL A 68 -7.14 -6.68 -7.11
C VAL A 68 -5.80 -6.43 -7.81
N VAL A 69 -5.50 -5.18 -8.12
CA VAL A 69 -4.25 -4.80 -8.79
C VAL A 69 -3.31 -4.15 -7.79
N LEU A 70 -2.16 -4.77 -7.54
CA LEU A 70 -1.06 -4.16 -6.82
C LEU A 70 -0.06 -3.59 -7.82
N GLU A 71 0.22 -2.30 -7.72
CA GLU A 71 1.27 -1.62 -8.48
C GLU A 71 2.48 -1.39 -7.57
N ALA A 72 3.64 -1.96 -7.91
CA ALA A 72 4.84 -1.77 -7.13
C ALA A 72 5.47 -0.38 -7.36
N ALA A 73 5.31 0.18 -8.57
CA ALA A 73 5.82 1.51 -8.87
C ALA A 73 4.96 2.59 -8.20
N TYR A 74 5.60 3.48 -7.44
CA TYR A 74 4.91 4.64 -6.85
C TYR A 74 5.17 5.94 -7.61
N ILE A 75 6.06 5.95 -8.62
CA ILE A 75 6.36 7.11 -9.48
C ILE A 75 6.20 6.72 -10.96
N PRO A 76 5.28 7.36 -11.71
CA PRO A 76 4.22 8.23 -11.21
C PRO A 76 3.25 7.45 -10.32
N ARG A 77 2.48 8.14 -9.47
CA ARG A 77 1.55 7.49 -8.53
C ARG A 77 0.56 6.56 -9.23
N ARG A 78 0.06 7.00 -10.39
CA ARG A 78 -0.80 6.19 -11.27
C ARG A 78 -0.10 5.97 -12.60
N THR A 79 0.38 4.74 -12.81
CA THR A 79 0.96 4.27 -14.07
C THR A 79 -0.14 4.13 -15.14
N ALA A 80 0.24 3.94 -16.41
CA ALA A 80 -0.72 3.69 -17.48
C ALA A 80 -1.58 2.45 -17.20
N PHE A 81 -0.95 1.35 -16.77
CA PHE A 81 -1.65 0.13 -16.34
C PHE A 81 -2.56 0.35 -15.13
N LEU A 82 -2.12 1.10 -14.12
CA LEU A 82 -2.95 1.35 -12.93
C LEU A 82 -4.21 2.16 -13.28
N ARG A 83 -4.10 3.14 -14.19
CA ARG A 83 -5.26 3.86 -14.73
C ARG A 83 -6.19 2.92 -15.49
N GLN A 84 -5.64 2.06 -16.35
CA GLN A 84 -6.42 1.06 -17.08
C GLN A 84 -7.20 0.12 -16.14
N ALA A 85 -6.61 -0.27 -15.01
CA ALA A 85 -7.27 -1.07 -13.99
C ALA A 85 -8.39 -0.31 -13.26
N LEU A 86 -8.13 0.95 -12.88
CA LEU A 86 -9.15 1.83 -12.29
C LEU A 86 -10.35 2.03 -13.23
N ASP A 87 -10.09 2.29 -14.51
CA ASP A 87 -11.14 2.47 -15.53
C ASP A 87 -11.95 1.19 -15.79
N ALA A 88 -11.35 0.02 -15.53
CA ALA A 88 -12.04 -1.27 -15.57
C ALA A 88 -12.84 -1.58 -14.28
N GLY A 89 -12.72 -0.73 -13.24
CA GLY A 89 -13.38 -0.90 -11.95
C GLY A 89 -12.66 -1.88 -11.01
N CYS A 90 -11.39 -2.18 -11.24
CA CYS A 90 -10.61 -2.99 -10.30
C CYS A 90 -10.34 -2.24 -8.99
N ASP A 91 -10.26 -2.97 -7.89
CA ASP A 91 -9.66 -2.46 -6.66
C ASP A 91 -8.15 -2.37 -6.86
N VAL A 92 -7.54 -1.27 -6.42
CA VAL A 92 -6.10 -1.03 -6.62
C VAL A 92 -5.38 -0.75 -5.32
N VAL A 93 -4.16 -1.28 -5.22
CA VAL A 93 -3.17 -0.96 -4.18
C VAL A 93 -2.05 -0.18 -4.86
N GLU A 94 -2.01 1.14 -4.63
CA GLU A 94 -1.00 2.04 -5.20
C GLU A 94 0.37 1.79 -4.56
N GLY A 95 1.47 1.96 -5.31
CA GLY A 95 2.82 1.64 -4.81
C GLY A 95 3.26 2.42 -3.57
N VAL A 96 2.66 3.58 -3.30
CA VAL A 96 2.91 4.35 -2.08
C VAL A 96 2.41 3.63 -0.82
N GLU A 97 1.37 2.79 -0.94
CA GLU A 97 0.90 1.92 0.15
C GLU A 97 1.97 0.88 0.50
N MET A 98 2.55 0.25 -0.53
CA MET A 98 3.65 -0.69 -0.34
C MET A 98 4.88 -0.01 0.26
N LEU A 99 5.24 1.19 -0.21
CA LEU A 99 6.33 2.01 0.35
C LEU A 99 6.13 2.29 1.84
N TYR A 100 4.90 2.59 2.24
CA TYR A 100 4.56 2.85 3.63
C TYR A 100 4.67 1.59 4.50
N GLU A 101 4.05 0.48 4.06
CA GLU A 101 4.07 -0.77 4.84
C GLU A 101 5.48 -1.34 4.98
N GLN A 102 6.27 -1.33 3.90
CA GLN A 102 7.66 -1.80 3.98
C GLN A 102 8.50 -0.93 4.91
N GLY A 103 8.30 0.40 4.92
CA GLY A 103 9.02 1.31 5.80
C GLY A 103 8.67 1.10 7.27
N CYS A 104 7.41 0.78 7.56
CA CYS A 104 6.99 0.40 8.90
C CYS A 104 7.67 -0.91 9.34
N ALA A 105 7.63 -1.95 8.48
CA ALA A 105 8.28 -3.22 8.78
C ALA A 105 9.80 -3.07 9.00
N GLN A 106 10.47 -2.27 8.18
CA GLN A 106 11.91 -1.97 8.35
C GLN A 106 12.20 -1.29 9.69
N CYS A 107 11.39 -0.32 10.10
CA CYS A 107 11.52 0.35 11.39
C CYS A 107 11.40 -0.64 12.55
N GLU A 108 10.45 -1.57 12.49
CA GLU A 108 10.26 -2.61 13.50
C GLU A 108 11.45 -3.57 13.58
N ILE A 109 11.93 -4.02 12.42
CA ILE A 109 13.09 -4.92 12.32
C ILE A 109 14.34 -4.27 12.91
N TRP A 110 14.62 -3.01 12.58
CA TRP A 110 15.85 -2.34 13.02
C TRP A 110 15.82 -1.89 14.47
N THR A 111 14.66 -1.47 14.97
CA THR A 111 14.56 -0.89 16.32
C THR A 111 14.12 -1.91 17.36
N GLY A 112 13.53 -3.03 16.94
CA GLY A 112 12.89 -4.00 17.83
C GLY A 112 11.63 -3.45 18.54
N LYS A 113 11.11 -2.29 18.10
CA LYS A 113 9.95 -1.61 18.69
C LYS A 113 8.85 -1.43 17.65
N PRO A 114 7.56 -1.31 18.05
CA PRO A 114 6.48 -1.03 17.12
C PRO A 114 6.75 0.23 16.28
N ALA A 115 6.46 0.19 14.98
CA ALA A 115 6.69 1.34 14.11
C ALA A 115 5.83 2.54 14.55
N PRO A 116 6.35 3.78 14.50
CA PRO A 116 5.57 4.98 14.72
C PRO A 116 4.71 5.31 13.48
N ARG A 117 3.78 4.40 13.16
CA ARG A 117 3.00 4.33 11.91
C ARG A 117 2.35 5.65 11.52
N ALA A 118 1.76 6.38 12.46
CA ALA A 118 1.12 7.66 12.20
C ALA A 118 2.13 8.77 11.86
N ALA A 119 3.33 8.75 12.47
CA ALA A 119 4.38 9.71 12.17
C ALA A 119 4.97 9.46 10.77
N ILE A 120 5.21 8.18 10.42
CA ILE A 120 5.66 7.78 9.09
C ILE A 120 4.61 8.20 8.04
N ALA A 121 3.32 7.96 8.32
CA ALA A 121 2.24 8.35 7.41
C ALA A 121 2.18 9.88 7.20
N ARG A 122 2.28 10.67 8.28
CA ARG A 122 2.33 12.14 8.18
C ARG A 122 3.54 12.63 7.39
N ALA A 123 4.71 12.01 7.56
CA ALA A 123 5.90 12.36 6.81
C ALA A 123 5.72 12.12 5.30
N LEU A 124 5.15 10.97 4.92
CA LEU A 124 4.81 10.69 3.52
C LEU A 124 3.77 11.65 2.97
N LEU A 125 2.67 11.91 3.69
CA LEU A 125 1.63 12.85 3.27
C LEU A 125 2.17 14.27 3.09
N SER A 126 2.98 14.73 4.03
CA SER A 126 3.63 16.04 3.96
C SER A 126 4.58 16.15 2.77
N SER A 127 5.32 15.07 2.47
CA SER A 127 6.35 15.10 1.42
C SER A 127 5.76 14.91 0.03
N LEU A 128 4.72 14.08 -0.11
CA LEU A 128 4.22 13.64 -1.42
C LEU A 128 2.92 14.33 -1.84
N PHE A 129 2.06 14.71 -0.89
CA PHE A 129 0.69 15.15 -1.18
C PHE A 129 0.37 16.59 -0.75
N THR A 130 1.28 17.25 -0.03
CA THR A 130 1.07 18.65 0.37
C THR A 130 1.47 19.61 -0.75
N SER A 131 0.59 20.55 -1.08
CA SER A 131 0.84 21.59 -2.08
C SER A 131 2.11 22.37 -1.77
N GLY A 132 2.95 22.56 -2.79
CA GLY A 132 4.22 23.29 -2.64
C GLY A 132 5.36 22.46 -2.05
N SER A 133 5.20 21.14 -1.91
CA SER A 133 6.31 20.26 -1.52
C SER A 133 7.44 20.32 -2.55
N SER A 134 8.68 20.44 -2.06
CA SER A 134 9.91 20.40 -2.86
C SER A 134 10.38 18.98 -3.19
N HIS A 135 9.71 17.95 -2.66
CA HIS A 135 10.11 16.57 -2.90
C HIS A 135 9.98 16.22 -4.40
N PRO A 136 10.98 15.61 -5.05
CA PRO A 136 11.00 15.41 -6.50
C PRO A 136 9.85 14.52 -7.01
N ALA A 137 9.34 13.63 -6.17
CA ALA A 137 8.21 12.79 -6.52
C ALA A 137 6.86 13.54 -6.49
N HIS A 138 6.74 14.65 -5.73
CA HIS A 138 5.47 15.36 -5.50
C HIS A 138 4.73 15.61 -6.80
N ALA A 139 5.40 16.21 -7.80
CA ALA A 139 4.83 16.56 -9.10
C ALA A 139 4.20 15.38 -9.89
N LYS A 140 4.42 14.13 -9.44
CA LYS A 140 3.90 12.91 -10.06
C LYS A 140 2.91 12.15 -9.16
N MET A 141 2.38 12.79 -8.11
CA MET A 141 1.49 12.16 -7.12
C MET A 141 -0.01 12.45 -7.31
N GLU A 142 -0.39 13.04 -8.46
CA GLU A 142 -1.79 13.26 -8.79
C GLU A 142 -2.61 11.95 -8.79
N PRO A 143 -3.88 11.97 -8.34
CA PRO A 143 -4.65 13.14 -7.87
C PRO A 143 -4.39 13.51 -6.39
N TYR A 144 -4.02 14.75 -6.05
CA TYR A 144 -3.61 15.07 -4.66
C TYR A 144 -4.75 15.07 -3.62
N ASP A 145 -5.99 15.26 -4.04
CA ASP A 145 -7.19 15.33 -3.20
C ASP A 145 -7.65 13.95 -2.70
N VAL A 146 -7.23 12.88 -3.37
CA VAL A 146 -7.50 11.50 -2.95
C VAL A 146 -6.26 10.93 -2.27
N LEU A 147 -6.28 10.81 -0.96
CA LEU A 147 -5.16 10.24 -0.21
C LEU A 147 -5.12 8.70 -0.27
N PRO A 148 -3.94 8.08 -0.25
CA PRO A 148 -3.81 6.63 -0.07
C PRO A 148 -4.47 6.16 1.23
N PHE A 149 -5.18 5.03 1.16
CA PHE A 149 -6.00 4.50 2.23
C PHE A 149 -5.20 4.23 3.52
N SER A 150 -4.05 3.56 3.45
CA SER A 150 -3.30 3.21 4.67
C SER A 150 -2.71 4.45 5.33
N LEU A 151 -2.29 5.43 4.53
CA LEU A 151 -1.81 6.72 5.04
C LEU A 151 -2.92 7.51 5.73
N ALA A 152 -4.10 7.62 5.11
CA ALA A 152 -5.26 8.31 5.70
C ALA A 152 -5.74 7.62 6.98
N LYS A 153 -5.81 6.28 6.98
CA LYS A 153 -6.20 5.49 8.15
C LYS A 153 -5.23 5.66 9.32
N ALA A 154 -3.92 5.65 9.05
CA ALA A 154 -2.90 5.77 10.08
C ALA A 154 -2.92 7.11 10.81
N THR A 155 -3.28 8.21 10.13
CA THR A 155 -3.37 9.54 10.74
C THR A 155 -4.65 9.74 11.56
N GLN A 156 -5.77 9.13 11.15
CA GLN A 156 -7.03 9.17 11.90
C GLN A 156 -6.99 8.39 13.22
N CYS A 157 -6.23 7.29 13.28
CA CYS A 157 -6.15 6.47 14.50
C CYS A 157 -5.54 7.24 15.70
N THR A 158 -4.74 8.28 15.44
CA THR A 158 -4.19 9.13 16.50
C THR A 158 -5.20 10.11 17.09
N SER A 159 -6.14 10.67 16.31
CA SER A 159 -7.10 11.65 16.84
C SER A 159 -8.08 11.04 17.85
N LYS A 160 -8.46 9.76 17.66
CA LYS A 160 -9.28 9.02 18.63
C LYS A 160 -8.52 8.75 19.93
N ARG A 161 -7.26 8.29 19.87
CA ARG A 161 -6.46 8.06 21.08
C ARG A 161 -6.13 9.34 21.85
N SER A 162 -5.93 10.46 21.15
CA SER A 162 -5.74 11.78 21.78
C SER A 162 -7.01 12.31 22.44
N ALA A 163 -8.18 12.07 21.83
CA ALA A 163 -9.48 12.43 22.41
C ALA A 163 -9.82 11.58 23.64
N ASP A 164 -9.60 10.26 23.56
CA ASP A 164 -9.83 9.34 24.69
C ASP A 164 -8.87 9.63 25.86
N ALA A 165 -7.58 9.92 25.57
CA ALA A 165 -6.61 10.32 26.58
C ALA A 165 -6.91 11.70 27.22
N ALA A 166 -7.55 12.62 26.49
CA ALA A 166 -7.96 13.91 27.04
C ALA A 166 -9.21 13.82 27.94
N SER A 167 -10.04 12.77 27.76
CA SER A 167 -11.23 12.52 28.59
C SER A 167 -10.97 11.72 29.87
N GLY A 168 -9.77 11.13 30.02
CA GLY A 168 -9.42 10.26 31.16
C GLY A 168 -8.61 10.94 32.28
N VAL A 169 -8.41 12.27 32.24
CA VAL A 169 -7.51 12.98 33.18
C VAL A 169 -8.28 13.77 34.26
N SER A 170 -9.62 13.68 34.34
CA SER A 170 -10.39 14.48 35.30
C SER A 170 -10.81 13.81 36.62
N ASP A 171 -10.65 12.49 36.81
CA ASP A 171 -11.21 11.82 38.01
C ASP A 171 -10.19 11.32 39.06
N GLU A 172 -8.88 11.32 38.81
CA GLU A 172 -7.90 10.80 39.78
C GLU A 172 -7.22 11.86 40.68
N ALA A 173 -7.56 13.14 40.52
CA ALA A 173 -6.94 14.22 41.31
C ALA A 173 -7.66 14.54 42.63
N GLU A 174 -8.88 14.03 42.87
CA GLU A 174 -9.69 14.39 44.05
C GLU A 174 -9.60 13.39 45.21
N GLU A 175 -9.00 12.20 45.01
CA GLU A 175 -8.94 11.15 46.04
C GLU A 175 -7.52 10.93 46.63
N ARG A 176 -6.73 12.01 46.81
CA ARG A 176 -5.43 11.92 47.50
C ARG A 176 -5.18 12.97 48.58
N ALA A 177 -6.18 13.76 48.94
CA ALA A 177 -6.07 14.80 49.98
C ALA A 177 -6.56 14.38 51.38
N ALA A 178 -7.02 13.14 51.59
CA ALA A 178 -7.59 12.69 52.86
C ALA A 178 -6.78 11.57 53.54
N ALA A 179 -5.50 11.82 53.82
CA ALA A 179 -4.73 10.97 54.75
C ALA A 179 -3.83 11.83 55.64
N ARG A 180 -4.36 12.27 56.79
CA ARG A 180 -3.55 12.79 57.90
C ARG A 180 -3.10 11.62 58.80
N PRO A 181 -1.91 11.71 59.41
CA PRO A 181 -1.40 10.68 60.31
C PRO A 181 -2.11 10.75 61.66
N ARG A 182 -2.34 9.60 62.30
CA ARG A 182 -2.62 9.51 63.73
C ARG A 182 -1.36 9.05 64.44
N GLU A 183 -0.79 9.93 65.26
CA GLU A 183 0.00 9.55 66.42
C GLU A 183 -0.95 8.89 67.45
N VAL A 184 -0.59 7.71 67.95
CA VAL A 184 -0.10 7.39 69.32
C VAL A 184 0.40 5.94 69.29
#